data_AF-A0A1X2LED1-F1
#
_entry.id   AF-A0A1X2LED1-F1
#
_cell.length_a   1.000
_cell.length_b   1.000
_cell.length_c   1.000
_cell.angle_alpha   90.00
_cell.angle_beta   90.00
_cell.angle_gamma   90.00
#
_symmetry.space_group_name_H-M   'P 1'
#
loop_
_entity.id
_entity.type
_entity.pdbx_description
1 polymer ?
#
loop_
_entity_poly.entity_id
_entity_poly.type
_entity_poly.pdbx_seq_one_letter_code
_entity_poly.pdbx_strand_id
1 'polypeptide(L)'
;MMSVHHGCRHGQTRKEGFAKMGRQKWTDERFGKWVRTLRDSRGWSQAEMAKMLSDKGIQPMHPTTVAKIETGDRSVRINEAVGIADLFEVSLDSLLGRASVTEGGDLAYRLGALVSSAHESYLMVGPVMRTIQEPLDELPGEFEGTRHLRDLGEDALSHLKAARKLLAELVSASRDSLKRE
;
A
#
# COMPACT_ATOMS: atom_id res chain seq x y z
N MET A 1 -26.84 2.99 75.69
CA MET A 1 -25.93 3.98 75.09
C MET A 1 -25.25 3.30 73.91
N MET A 2 -25.45 3.84 72.69
CA MET A 2 -24.71 3.57 71.42
C MET A 2 -24.83 2.16 70.80
N SER A 3 -24.96 1.95 69.49
CA SER A 3 -25.22 2.79 68.32
C SER A 3 -25.57 1.85 67.16
N VAL A 4 -26.55 2.24 66.34
CA VAL A 4 -26.80 1.68 65.00
C VAL A 4 -25.67 2.12 64.07
N HIS A 5 -25.22 1.30 63.12
CA HIS A 5 -24.93 1.76 61.74
C HIS A 5 -24.83 0.62 60.71
N HIS A 6 -25.69 0.73 59.71
CA HIS A 6 -25.64 0.11 58.39
C HIS A 6 -24.35 0.48 57.63
N GLY A 7 -23.96 -0.36 56.67
CA GLY A 7 -22.88 -0.01 55.73
C GLY A 7 -22.74 -0.97 54.57
N CYS A 8 -23.71 -0.96 53.65
CA CYS A 8 -23.58 -1.45 52.28
C CYS A 8 -22.22 -1.05 51.67
N ARG A 9 -21.47 -1.99 51.11
CA ARG A 9 -20.39 -1.66 50.19
C ARG A 9 -20.86 -1.92 48.76
N HIS A 10 -21.25 -0.81 48.13
CA HIS A 10 -21.68 -0.68 46.74
C HIS A 10 -20.66 -1.21 45.74
N GLY A 11 -21.20 -1.79 44.67
CA GLY A 11 -20.47 -2.18 43.48
C GLY A 11 -19.81 -1.00 42.78
N GLN A 12 -18.56 -1.20 42.38
CA GLN A 12 -17.75 -0.23 41.68
C GLN A 12 -17.07 -0.91 40.47
N THR A 13 -17.87 -1.37 39.49
CA THR A 13 -17.35 -1.95 38.23
C THR A 13 -18.21 -1.62 36.99
N ARG A 14 -19.05 -0.57 37.01
CA ARG A 14 -19.87 -0.20 35.84
C ARG A 14 -19.48 1.09 35.11
N LYS A 15 -18.74 2.02 35.73
CA LYS A 15 -18.45 3.33 35.10
C LYS A 15 -17.27 3.30 34.11
N GLU A 16 -16.29 2.41 34.30
CA GLU A 16 -15.13 2.31 33.39
C GLU A 16 -15.44 1.66 32.04
N GLY A 17 -16.42 0.75 32.00
CA GLY A 17 -16.82 0.05 30.76
C GLY A 17 -17.47 0.97 29.72
N PHE A 18 -18.25 1.97 30.15
CA PHE A 18 -18.92 2.91 29.24
C PHE A 18 -17.95 3.88 28.56
N ALA A 19 -16.93 4.36 29.29
CA ALA A 19 -15.93 5.26 28.73
C ALA A 19 -14.99 4.56 27.74
N LYS A 20 -14.64 3.28 27.99
CA LYS A 20 -13.84 2.47 27.06
C LYS A 20 -14.62 2.12 25.79
N MET A 21 -15.90 1.74 25.93
CA MET A 21 -16.77 1.36 24.81
C MET A 21 -17.10 2.55 23.89
N GLY A 22 -17.33 3.75 24.45
CA GLY A 22 -17.50 4.97 23.67
C GLY A 22 -16.25 5.38 22.88
N ARG A 23 -15.06 5.17 23.45
CA ARG A 23 -13.78 5.50 22.80
C ARG A 23 -13.45 4.51 21.68
N GLN A 24 -13.63 3.22 21.92
CA GLN A 24 -13.39 2.17 20.93
C GLN A 24 -14.34 2.29 19.73
N LYS A 25 -15.64 2.51 19.98
CA LYS A 25 -16.61 2.73 18.91
C LYS A 25 -16.27 3.96 18.06
N TRP A 26 -15.84 5.06 18.70
CA TRP A 26 -15.40 6.25 17.98
C TRP A 26 -14.15 6.01 17.12
N THR A 27 -13.20 5.19 17.59
CA THR A 27 -12.03 4.78 16.82
C THR A 27 -12.40 3.90 15.63
N ASP A 28 -13.28 2.92 15.82
CA ASP A 28 -13.76 2.02 14.77
C ASP A 28 -14.55 2.79 13.69
N GLU A 29 -15.41 3.72 14.07
CA GLU A 29 -16.14 4.59 13.14
C GLU A 29 -15.22 5.48 12.31
N ARG A 30 -14.17 6.05 12.93
CA ARG A 30 -13.19 6.90 12.23
C ARG A 30 -12.37 6.08 11.24
N PHE A 31 -11.88 4.91 11.67
CA PHE A 31 -11.18 3.98 10.80
C PHE A 31 -12.06 3.56 9.60
N GLY A 32 -13.31 3.15 9.89
CA GLY A 32 -14.26 2.74 8.87
C GLY A 32 -14.55 3.83 7.83
N LYS A 33 -14.74 5.08 8.28
CA LYS A 33 -14.91 6.24 7.39
C LYS A 33 -13.69 6.45 6.49
N TRP A 34 -12.48 6.32 7.04
CA TRP A 34 -11.25 6.48 6.26
C TRP A 34 -11.09 5.39 5.19
N VAL A 35 -11.35 4.13 5.55
CA VAL A 35 -11.38 3.01 4.59
C VAL A 35 -12.39 3.26 3.48
N ARG A 36 -13.59 3.74 3.82
CA ARG A 36 -14.61 4.12 2.84
C ARG A 36 -14.11 5.21 1.90
N THR A 37 -13.49 6.27 2.41
CA THR A 37 -12.92 7.34 1.59
C THR A 37 -11.88 6.82 0.61
N LEU A 38 -10.96 5.95 1.07
CA LEU A 38 -9.96 5.32 0.20
C LEU A 38 -10.61 4.45 -0.89
N ARG A 39 -11.64 3.68 -0.54
CA ARG A 39 -12.39 2.86 -1.50
C ARG A 39 -13.11 3.71 -2.55
N ASP A 40 -13.85 4.72 -2.09
CA ASP A 40 -14.64 5.61 -2.96
C ASP A 40 -13.72 6.41 -3.90
N SER A 41 -12.54 6.86 -3.42
CA SER A 41 -11.55 7.57 -4.25
C SER A 41 -11.02 6.75 -5.44
N ARG A 42 -11.06 5.42 -5.33
CA ARG A 42 -10.64 4.48 -6.37
C ARG A 42 -11.81 3.98 -7.23
N GLY A 43 -13.03 4.45 -6.97
CA GLY A 43 -14.23 4.04 -7.69
C GLY A 43 -14.65 2.59 -7.45
N TRP A 44 -14.18 1.97 -6.37
CA TRP A 44 -14.45 0.56 -6.08
C TRP A 44 -15.75 0.38 -5.30
N SER A 45 -16.55 -0.62 -5.66
CA SER A 45 -17.65 -1.10 -4.83
C SER A 45 -17.14 -1.91 -3.63
N GLN A 46 -17.98 -2.06 -2.61
CA GLN A 46 -17.68 -2.92 -1.45
C GLN A 46 -17.44 -4.37 -1.87
N ALA A 47 -18.11 -4.84 -2.92
CA ALA A 47 -17.94 -6.20 -3.43
C ALA A 47 -16.59 -6.40 -4.13
N GLU A 48 -16.15 -5.41 -4.91
CA GLU A 48 -14.83 -5.44 -5.54
C GLU A 48 -13.71 -5.41 -4.49
N MET A 49 -13.80 -4.52 -3.50
CA MET A 49 -12.81 -4.48 -2.41
C MET A 49 -12.77 -5.80 -1.63
N ALA A 50 -13.93 -6.38 -1.32
CA ALA A 50 -14.03 -7.66 -0.64
C ALA A 50 -13.38 -8.80 -1.45
N LYS A 51 -13.59 -8.81 -2.77
CA LYS A 51 -12.94 -9.76 -3.68
C LYS A 51 -11.43 -9.58 -3.68
N MET A 52 -10.93 -8.36 -3.87
CA MET A 52 -9.48 -8.07 -3.90
C MET A 52 -8.76 -8.43 -2.59
N LEU A 53 -9.40 -8.20 -1.44
CA LEU A 53 -8.86 -8.62 -0.15
C LEU A 53 -8.81 -10.14 0.00
N SER A 54 -9.86 -10.83 -0.46
CA SER A 54 -9.91 -12.29 -0.44
C SER A 54 -8.86 -12.91 -1.37
N ASP A 55 -8.67 -12.33 -2.57
CA ASP A 55 -7.65 -12.75 -3.54
C ASP A 55 -6.22 -12.60 -2.99
N LYS A 56 -6.02 -11.64 -2.07
CA LYS A 56 -4.75 -11.45 -1.32
C LYS A 56 -4.59 -12.38 -0.11
N GLY A 57 -5.49 -13.35 0.09
CA GLY A 57 -5.39 -14.33 1.18
C GLY A 57 -5.77 -13.78 2.57
N ILE A 58 -6.34 -12.58 2.64
CA ILE A 58 -7.02 -12.12 3.86
C ILE A 58 -8.28 -12.97 4.00
N GLN A 59 -8.54 -13.53 5.19
CA GLN A 59 -9.68 -14.41 5.48
C GLN A 59 -10.94 -14.01 4.70
N PRO A 60 -11.76 -14.97 4.22
CA PRO A 60 -12.84 -14.71 3.27
C PRO A 60 -13.59 -13.42 3.59
N MET A 61 -13.30 -12.39 2.80
CA MET A 61 -13.83 -11.06 3.03
C MET A 61 -15.11 -10.97 2.23
N HIS A 62 -16.24 -10.86 2.92
CA HIS A 62 -17.53 -10.69 2.29
C HIS A 62 -17.85 -9.19 2.13
N PRO A 63 -18.65 -8.79 1.12
CA PRO A 63 -19.05 -7.39 0.93
C PRO A 63 -19.74 -6.81 2.18
N THR A 64 -20.51 -7.64 2.90
CA THR A 64 -21.17 -7.27 4.16
C THR A 64 -20.18 -7.04 5.31
N THR A 65 -19.03 -7.73 5.30
CA THR A 65 -17.94 -7.51 6.25
C THR A 65 -17.31 -6.15 5.99
N VAL A 66 -17.02 -5.82 4.73
CA VAL A 66 -16.50 -4.50 4.34
C VAL A 66 -17.47 -3.39 4.77
N ALA A 67 -18.77 -3.56 4.53
CA ALA A 67 -19.78 -2.59 4.96
C ALA A 67 -19.75 -2.34 6.49
N LYS A 68 -19.67 -3.41 7.30
CA LYS A 68 -19.60 -3.30 8.77
C LYS A 68 -18.30 -2.68 9.27
N ILE A 69 -17.20 -2.90 8.56
CA ILE A 69 -15.93 -2.23 8.83
C ILE A 69 -16.08 -0.73 8.58
N GLU A 70 -16.65 -0.36 7.44
CA GLU A 70 -16.81 1.05 7.06
C GLU A 70 -17.77 1.84 7.96
N THR A 71 -18.78 1.17 8.54
CA THR A 71 -19.68 1.79 9.53
C THR A 71 -19.11 1.82 10.93
N GLY A 72 -18.04 1.07 11.21
CA GLY A 72 -17.51 0.88 12.57
C GLY A 72 -18.35 -0.08 13.42
N ASP A 73 -19.31 -0.80 12.84
CA ASP A 73 -20.12 -1.81 13.54
C ASP A 73 -19.32 -3.08 13.88
N ARG A 74 -18.16 -3.26 13.23
CA ARG A 74 -17.23 -4.36 13.47
C ARG A 74 -15.80 -3.83 13.59
N SER A 75 -15.15 -4.13 14.71
CA SER A 75 -13.71 -3.88 14.87
C SER A 75 -12.90 -4.71 13.88
N VAL A 76 -11.84 -4.11 13.35
CA VAL A 76 -10.94 -4.72 12.37
C VAL A 76 -9.82 -5.47 13.08
N ARG A 77 -9.53 -6.69 12.61
CA ARG A 77 -8.38 -7.47 13.11
C ARG A 77 -7.08 -6.94 12.50
N ILE A 78 -5.96 -7.07 13.21
CA ILE A 78 -4.66 -6.56 12.74
C ILE A 78 -4.30 -7.10 11.35
N ASN A 79 -4.51 -8.39 11.10
CA ASN A 79 -4.24 -8.99 9.79
C ASN A 79 -5.13 -8.39 8.68
N GLU A 80 -6.40 -8.07 8.99
CA GLU A 80 -7.30 -7.41 8.04
C GLU A 80 -6.84 -5.98 7.75
N ALA A 81 -6.40 -5.24 8.78
CA ALA A 81 -5.88 -3.89 8.63
C ALA A 81 -4.60 -3.87 7.78
N VAL A 82 -3.68 -4.82 7.98
CA VAL A 82 -2.48 -4.98 7.13
C VAL A 82 -2.88 -5.24 5.68
N GLY A 83 -3.81 -6.18 5.42
CA GLY A 83 -4.27 -6.44 4.05
C GLY A 83 -4.95 -5.25 3.38
N ILE A 84 -5.69 -4.45 4.15
CA ILE A 84 -6.28 -3.20 3.65
C ILE A 84 -5.19 -2.17 3.32
N ALA A 85 -4.15 -2.07 4.14
CA ALA A 85 -3.02 -1.17 3.92
C ALA A 85 -2.26 -1.57 2.64
N ASP A 86 -1.97 -2.85 2.47
CA ASP A 86 -1.34 -3.41 1.28
C ASP A 86 -2.20 -3.27 0.01
N LEU A 87 -3.53 -3.37 0.14
CA LEU A 87 -4.45 -3.19 -0.99
C LEU A 87 -4.48 -1.72 -1.44
N PHE A 88 -4.40 -0.79 -0.50
CA PHE A 88 -4.40 0.65 -0.79
C PHE A 88 -3.01 1.23 -0.96
N GLU A 89 -1.95 0.41 -0.90
CA GLU A 89 -0.55 0.83 -1.00
C GLU A 89 -0.23 2.01 -0.07
N VAL A 90 -0.75 1.95 1.17
CA VAL A 90 -0.46 2.93 2.23
C VAL A 90 0.14 2.22 3.43
N SER A 91 0.86 2.96 4.28
CA SER A 91 1.31 2.40 5.56
C SER A 91 0.14 2.07 6.49
N LEU A 92 0.31 1.09 7.38
CA LEU A 92 -0.69 0.76 8.39
C LEU A 92 -0.98 1.96 9.32
N ASP A 93 0.01 2.79 9.64
CA ASP A 93 -0.19 4.00 10.43
C ASP A 93 -1.07 5.03 9.70
N SER A 94 -0.79 5.29 8.42
CA SER A 94 -1.62 6.14 7.57
C SER A 94 -3.05 5.59 7.46
N LEU A 95 -3.21 4.26 7.36
CA LEU A 95 -4.53 3.61 7.36
C LEU A 95 -5.26 3.75 8.70
N LEU A 96 -4.56 3.71 9.83
CA LEU A 96 -5.16 3.91 11.16
C LEU A 96 -5.56 5.36 11.43
N GLY A 97 -5.39 6.27 10.46
CA GLY A 97 -5.61 7.70 10.65
C GLY A 97 -4.65 8.29 11.68
N ARG A 98 -3.60 7.54 12.03
CA ARG A 98 -2.37 8.06 12.59
C ARG A 98 -1.63 8.66 11.41
N ALA A 99 -2.14 9.81 10.94
CA ALA A 99 -1.27 10.76 10.27
C ALA A 99 -0.06 10.84 11.20
N SER A 100 1.07 10.36 10.70
CA SER A 100 2.31 10.40 11.43
C SER A 100 2.39 11.81 12.02
N VAL A 101 2.72 11.88 13.30
CA VAL A 101 2.99 13.16 13.97
C VAL A 101 4.15 13.90 13.27
N THR A 102 4.74 13.31 12.21
CA THR A 102 5.80 13.83 11.34
C THR A 102 5.54 13.42 9.89
N GLU A 103 5.61 14.35 8.94
CA GLU A 103 5.48 14.10 7.48
C GLU A 103 6.43 13.00 6.95
N GLY A 104 7.49 12.64 7.69
CA GLY A 104 8.52 11.70 7.25
C GLY A 104 8.15 10.22 7.22
N GLY A 105 7.12 9.76 7.94
CA GLY A 105 6.74 8.33 7.90
C GLY A 105 6.10 7.91 6.57
N ASP A 106 5.22 8.76 6.04
CA ASP A 106 4.58 8.58 4.73
C ASP A 106 5.57 8.83 3.59
N LEU A 107 6.46 9.83 3.75
CA LEU A 107 7.53 10.10 2.78
C LEU A 107 8.51 8.93 2.70
N ALA A 108 9.00 8.40 3.82
CA ALA A 108 9.91 7.26 3.83
C ALA A 108 9.29 6.01 3.16
N TYR A 109 8.00 5.74 3.41
CA TYR A 109 7.29 4.65 2.75
C TYR A 109 7.18 4.87 1.23
N ARG A 110 6.76 6.06 0.79
CA ARG A 110 6.65 6.41 -0.63
C ARG A 110 8.00 6.37 -1.34
N LEU A 111 9.06 6.86 -0.69
CA LEU A 111 10.44 6.79 -1.20
C LEU A 111 10.93 5.35 -1.27
N GLY A 112 10.61 4.51 -0.28
CA GLY A 112 10.91 3.08 -0.31
C GLY A 112 10.23 2.35 -1.46
N ALA A 113 8.93 2.60 -1.67
CA ALA A 113 8.16 2.07 -2.80
C ALA A 113 8.75 2.54 -4.14
N LEU A 114 9.10 3.83 -4.26
CA LEU A 114 9.74 4.39 -5.45
C LEU A 114 11.11 3.73 -5.74
N VAL A 115 11.94 3.50 -4.72
CA VAL A 115 13.23 2.80 -4.84
C VAL A 115 13.02 1.37 -5.37
N SER A 116 12.06 0.63 -4.80
CA SER A 116 11.77 -0.74 -5.22
C SER A 116 11.31 -0.78 -6.68
N SER A 117 10.32 0.03 -7.05
CA SER A 117 9.79 0.08 -8.42
C SER A 117 10.85 0.51 -9.45
N ALA A 118 11.68 1.50 -9.12
CA ALA A 118 12.76 1.95 -10.00
C ALA A 118 13.86 0.89 -10.16
N HIS A 119 14.18 0.16 -9.08
CA HIS A 119 15.16 -0.91 -9.10
C HIS A 119 14.67 -2.14 -9.88
N GLU A 120 13.42 -2.56 -9.70
CA GLU A 120 12.81 -3.63 -10.50
C GLU A 120 12.80 -3.27 -11.99
N SER A 121 12.37 -2.05 -12.33
CA SER A 121 12.40 -1.54 -13.70
C SER A 121 13.82 -1.54 -14.29
N TYR A 122 14.83 -1.13 -13.52
CA TYR A 122 16.23 -1.15 -13.93
C TYR A 122 16.70 -2.57 -14.30
N LEU A 123 16.32 -3.57 -13.48
CA LEU A 123 16.67 -4.96 -13.71
C LEU A 123 16.00 -5.51 -14.97
N MET A 124 14.75 -5.12 -15.25
CA MET A 124 13.97 -5.59 -16.41
C MET A 124 14.47 -5.06 -17.75
N VAL A 125 15.02 -3.84 -17.80
CA VAL A 125 15.48 -3.25 -19.07
C VAL A 125 16.63 -4.04 -19.71
N GLY A 126 17.53 -4.63 -18.91
CA GLY A 126 18.67 -5.40 -19.43
C GLY A 126 18.25 -6.64 -20.25
N PRO A 127 17.41 -7.53 -19.71
CA PRO A 127 16.82 -8.63 -20.45
C PRO A 127 16.11 -8.19 -21.73
N VAL A 128 15.30 -7.13 -21.68
CA VAL A 128 14.59 -6.61 -22.86
C VAL A 128 15.56 -6.19 -23.96
N MET A 129 16.64 -5.47 -23.59
CA MET A 129 17.69 -5.10 -24.56
C MET A 129 18.31 -6.34 -25.20
N ARG A 130 18.61 -7.39 -24.45
CA ARG A 130 19.18 -8.63 -25.02
C ARG A 130 18.22 -9.32 -25.98
N THR A 131 16.94 -9.43 -25.62
CA THR A 131 15.90 -10.03 -26.47
C THR A 131 15.72 -9.28 -27.79
N ILE A 132 16.06 -7.99 -27.85
CA ILE A 132 16.07 -7.19 -29.07
C ILE A 132 17.40 -7.32 -29.82
N GLN A 133 18.53 -7.28 -29.11
CA GLN A 133 19.88 -7.33 -29.69
C GLN A 133 20.15 -8.66 -30.40
N GLU A 134 19.79 -9.78 -29.78
CA GLU A 134 20.10 -11.13 -30.30
C GLU A 134 19.54 -11.33 -31.73
N PRO A 135 18.24 -11.09 -32.01
CA PRO A 135 17.72 -11.20 -33.37
C PRO A 135 18.30 -10.18 -34.35
N LEU A 136 18.63 -8.96 -33.89
CA LEU A 136 19.21 -7.92 -34.74
C LEU A 136 20.62 -8.30 -35.24
N ASP A 137 21.41 -8.90 -34.36
CA ASP A 137 22.77 -9.38 -34.67
C ASP A 137 22.74 -10.55 -35.66
N GLU A 138 21.68 -11.36 -35.62
CA GLU A 138 21.47 -12.52 -36.49
C GLU A 138 20.90 -12.16 -37.88
N LEU A 139 20.49 -10.90 -38.13
CA LEU A 139 19.92 -10.50 -39.42
C LEU A 139 20.93 -10.68 -40.58
N PRO A 140 20.55 -11.40 -41.65
CA PRO A 140 21.43 -11.62 -42.81
C PRO A 140 21.69 -10.32 -43.57
N GLY A 141 22.94 -10.11 -43.99
CA GLY A 141 23.34 -8.87 -44.68
C GLY A 141 22.67 -8.66 -46.04
N GLU A 142 22.26 -9.74 -46.70
CA GLU A 142 21.58 -9.69 -48.01
C GLU A 142 20.06 -9.45 -47.94
N PHE A 143 19.45 -9.43 -46.75
CA PHE A 143 18.03 -9.16 -46.63
C PHE A 143 17.72 -7.68 -46.92
N GLU A 144 16.80 -7.48 -47.87
CA GLU A 144 16.30 -6.17 -48.32
C GLU A 144 15.46 -5.52 -47.20
N GLY A 145 16.15 -4.96 -46.21
CA GLY A 145 15.55 -4.41 -45.01
C GLY A 145 16.49 -4.41 -43.79
N THR A 146 17.59 -5.15 -43.84
CA THR A 146 18.53 -5.30 -42.71
C THR A 146 19.04 -3.96 -42.20
N ARG A 147 19.41 -3.04 -43.09
CA ARG A 147 19.88 -1.71 -42.68
C ARG A 147 18.83 -0.96 -41.87
N HIS A 148 17.60 -0.86 -42.39
CA HIS A 148 16.53 -0.12 -41.72
C HIS A 148 16.14 -0.75 -40.37
N LEU A 149 16.05 -2.08 -40.29
CA LEU A 149 15.76 -2.78 -39.04
C LEU A 149 16.88 -2.62 -38.01
N ARG A 150 18.15 -2.64 -38.44
CA ARG A 150 19.30 -2.36 -37.57
C ARG A 150 19.29 -0.94 -37.06
N ASP A 151 19.07 0.05 -37.92
CA ASP A 151 19.00 1.46 -37.51
C ASP A 151 17.91 1.67 -36.43
N LEU A 152 16.69 1.16 -36.66
CA LEU A 152 15.60 1.24 -35.69
C LEU A 152 15.90 0.47 -34.39
N GLY A 153 16.53 -0.70 -34.52
CA GLY A 153 16.93 -1.53 -33.41
C GLY A 153 17.98 -0.86 -32.52
N GLU A 154 19.01 -0.29 -33.13
CA GLU A 154 20.07 0.47 -32.47
C GLU A 154 19.50 1.70 -31.75
N ASP A 155 18.58 2.42 -32.38
CA ASP A 155 17.86 3.54 -31.77
C ASP A 155 17.07 3.07 -30.53
N ALA A 156 16.29 1.99 -30.64
CA ALA A 156 15.53 1.45 -29.53
C ALA A 156 16.43 1.03 -28.36
N LEU A 157 17.54 0.35 -28.65
CA LEU A 157 18.54 -0.08 -27.66
C LEU A 157 19.22 1.12 -26.98
N SER A 158 19.50 2.19 -27.72
CA SER A 158 20.04 3.44 -27.20
C SER A 158 19.09 4.09 -26.19
N HIS A 159 17.79 4.18 -26.51
CA HIS A 159 16.78 4.72 -25.60
C HIS A 159 16.61 3.85 -24.35
N LEU A 160 16.60 2.52 -24.49
CA LEU A 160 16.53 1.60 -23.35
C LEU A 160 17.76 1.76 -22.43
N LYS A 161 18.96 1.91 -23.00
CA LYS A 161 20.18 2.18 -22.24
C LYS A 161 20.10 3.49 -21.47
N ALA A 162 19.57 4.55 -22.09
CA ALA A 162 19.35 5.84 -21.44
C ALA A 162 18.32 5.73 -20.30
N ALA A 163 17.20 5.05 -20.53
CA ALA A 163 16.18 4.79 -19.51
C ALA A 163 16.74 4.02 -18.32
N ARG A 164 17.54 2.97 -18.56
CA ARG A 164 18.23 2.20 -17.52
C ARG A 164 19.16 3.08 -16.68
N LYS A 165 19.90 4.00 -17.31
CA LYS A 165 20.77 4.94 -16.59
C LYS A 165 19.94 5.85 -15.67
N LEU A 166 18.85 6.43 -16.18
CA LEU A 166 17.96 7.30 -15.40
C LEU A 166 17.31 6.57 -14.23
N LEU A 167 16.91 5.31 -14.41
CA LEU A 167 16.37 4.47 -13.32
C LEU A 167 17.41 4.24 -12.22
N ALA A 168 18.69 4.03 -12.56
CA ALA A 168 19.76 3.91 -11.57
C ALA A 168 20.01 5.22 -10.81
N GLU A 169 19.97 6.36 -11.51
CA GLU A 169 20.08 7.69 -10.89
C GLU A 169 18.91 7.94 -9.93
N LEU A 170 17.68 7.61 -10.33
CA LEU A 170 16.48 7.70 -9.51
C LEU A 170 16.60 6.87 -8.23
N VAL A 171 17.07 5.63 -8.32
CA VAL A 171 17.33 4.77 -7.15
C VAL A 171 18.35 5.43 -6.20
N SER A 172 19.43 6.00 -6.73
CA SER A 172 20.45 6.66 -5.91
C SER A 172 19.89 7.90 -5.21
N ALA A 173 19.17 8.75 -5.93
CA ALA A 173 18.60 9.99 -5.43
C ALA A 173 17.54 9.72 -4.35
N SER A 174 16.64 8.75 -4.57
CA SER A 174 15.62 8.39 -3.59
C SER A 174 16.22 7.77 -2.32
N ARG A 175 17.30 6.98 -2.42
CA ARG A 175 18.02 6.45 -1.25
C ARG A 175 18.76 7.53 -0.48
N ASP A 176 19.34 8.51 -1.15
CA ASP A 176 20.03 9.61 -0.49
C ASP A 176 19.07 10.56 0.22
N SER A 177 17.85 10.73 -0.30
CA SER A 177 16.77 11.43 0.40
C SER A 177 16.35 10.71 1.67
N LEU A 178 16.24 9.37 1.64
CA LEU A 178 15.94 8.55 2.84
C LEU A 178 16.99 8.65 3.94
N LYS A 179 18.26 8.90 3.61
CA LYS A 179 19.34 9.06 4.60
C LYS A 179 19.38 10.45 5.25
N ARG A 180 18.66 11.42 4.69
CA ARG A 180 18.64 12.82 5.16
C ARG A 180 17.45 13.12 6.07
N GLU A 181 16.46 12.24 6.12
CA GLU A 181 15.42 12.20 7.16
C GLU A 181 15.92 11.52 8.43
#